data_AF-A0A1L9V906-F1
#
_entry.id   AF-A0A1L9V906-F1
#
_cell.length_a   1.000
_cell.length_b   1.000
_cell.length_c   1.000
_cell.angle_alpha   90.00
_cell.angle_beta   90.00
_cell.angle_gamma   90.00
#
_symmetry.space_group_name_H-M   'P 1'
#
loop_
_entity.id
_entity.type
_entity.pdbx_description
1 polymer ?
#
loop_
_entity_poly.entity_id
_entity_poly.type
_entity_poly.pdbx_seq_one_letter_code
_entity_poly.pdbx_strand_id
1 'polypeptide(L)'
;MATISEFEAAENFSFFPDARIRFTIPILLARGILRTHGVYVRFCEGRAISIPLIIFPVTTLPKTDDRETLARYEVPQALLQAILAYSHNQQLDQYTGFVITVDRTVLRIGRIVASRHYLRSLCSRRPIKEDLLYYRSKPFELLEHQVAMY
;
A
#
# COMPACT_ATOMS: atom_id res chain seq x y z
N MET A 1 -16.59 -7.63 -20.81
CA MET A 1 -17.74 -7.75 -19.89
C MET A 1 -17.26 -8.51 -18.68
N ALA A 2 -17.15 -7.82 -17.53
CA ALA A 2 -16.84 -8.44 -16.24
C ALA A 2 -17.98 -9.38 -15.85
N THR A 3 -17.68 -10.65 -15.61
CA THR A 3 -18.64 -11.66 -15.15
C THR A 3 -19.00 -11.42 -13.69
N ILE A 4 -20.25 -11.77 -13.33
CA ILE A 4 -20.92 -11.53 -12.03
C ILE A 4 -20.09 -11.97 -10.79
N SER A 5 -19.08 -12.84 -10.95
CA SER A 5 -18.14 -13.21 -9.86
C SER A 5 -17.19 -12.09 -9.41
N GLU A 6 -16.93 -11.07 -10.23
CA GLU A 6 -16.07 -9.92 -9.84
C GLU A 6 -16.80 -8.93 -8.93
N PHE A 7 -18.14 -8.90 -8.98
CA PHE A 7 -18.97 -8.04 -8.15
C PHE A 7 -19.18 -8.61 -6.73
N GLU A 8 -19.29 -9.93 -6.56
CA GLU A 8 -19.37 -10.54 -5.22
C GLU A 8 -18.06 -10.39 -4.42
N ALA A 9 -16.91 -10.31 -5.09
CA ALA A 9 -15.64 -10.01 -4.43
C ALA A 9 -15.67 -8.61 -3.79
N ALA A 10 -16.38 -7.65 -4.38
CA ALA A 10 -16.44 -6.26 -3.94
C ALA A 10 -17.10 -6.08 -2.56
N GLU A 11 -17.97 -7.00 -2.12
CA GLU A 11 -18.74 -6.87 -0.87
C GLU A 11 -17.88 -6.91 0.41
N ASN A 12 -16.65 -7.42 0.32
CA ASN A 12 -15.75 -7.58 1.47
C ASN A 12 -14.64 -6.53 1.52
N PHE A 13 -14.72 -5.50 0.69
CA PHE A 13 -13.78 -4.40 0.74
C PHE A 13 -14.43 -3.13 1.28
N SER A 14 -13.68 -2.36 2.05
CA SER A 14 -14.17 -1.06 2.51
C SER A 14 -13.06 -0.04 2.50
N PHE A 15 -13.43 1.18 2.13
CA PHE A 15 -12.60 2.35 2.23
C PHE A 15 -12.85 3.05 3.57
N PHE A 16 -11.77 3.35 4.29
CA PHE A 16 -11.83 4.12 5.54
C PHE A 16 -11.06 5.43 5.36
N PRO A 17 -11.74 6.59 5.29
CA PRO A 17 -11.07 7.88 5.28
C PRO A 17 -10.46 8.20 6.66
N ASP A 18 -9.38 8.99 6.67
CA ASP A 18 -8.67 9.46 7.87
C ASP A 18 -8.38 8.34 8.90
N ALA A 19 -8.03 7.17 8.40
CA ALA A 19 -7.95 5.97 9.19
C ALA A 19 -6.74 5.96 10.14
N ARG A 20 -6.96 5.40 11.33
CA ARG A 20 -5.92 5.04 12.31
C ARG A 20 -5.89 3.53 12.45
N ILE A 21 -5.06 2.87 11.65
CA ILE A 21 -5.00 1.41 11.59
C ILE A 21 -4.00 0.92 12.62
N ARG A 22 -4.49 0.17 13.60
CA ARG A 22 -3.62 -0.58 14.50
C ARG A 22 -3.08 -1.80 13.76
N PHE A 23 -1.79 -2.03 13.87
CA PHE A 23 -1.18 -3.21 13.30
C PHE A 23 -0.21 -3.85 14.30
N THR A 24 -0.01 -5.15 14.12
CA THR A 24 1.00 -5.94 14.84
C THR A 24 1.85 -6.63 13.79
N ILE A 25 3.16 -6.62 14.00
CA ILE A 25 4.13 -7.36 13.19
C ILE A 25 4.71 -8.44 14.12
N PRO A 26 4.08 -9.62 14.23
CA PRO A 26 4.50 -10.69 15.13
C PRO A 26 5.98 -11.03 15.04
N ILE A 27 6.52 -11.16 13.82
CA ILE A 27 7.93 -11.52 13.63
C ILE A 27 8.92 -10.48 14.17
N LEU A 28 8.49 -9.22 14.31
CA LEU A 28 9.28 -8.13 14.88
C LEU A 28 8.95 -7.85 16.35
N LEU A 29 7.95 -8.55 16.91
CA LEU A 29 7.34 -8.23 18.21
C LEU A 29 6.95 -6.74 18.33
N ALA A 30 6.57 -6.14 17.19
CA ALA A 30 6.27 -4.73 17.08
C ALA A 30 4.77 -4.51 16.94
N ARG A 31 4.28 -3.43 17.55
CA ARG A 31 2.91 -2.94 17.39
C ARG A 31 2.94 -1.45 17.09
N GLY A 32 2.00 -0.99 16.27
CA GLY A 32 1.99 0.39 15.83
C GLY A 32 0.62 0.87 15.41
N ILE A 33 0.54 2.16 15.11
CA ILE A 33 -0.63 2.81 14.54
C ILE A 33 -0.19 3.50 13.26
N LEU A 34 -0.73 3.07 12.14
CA LEU A 34 -0.58 3.76 10.86
C LEU A 34 -1.61 4.88 10.79
N ARG A 35 -1.15 6.12 10.60
CA ARG A 35 -1.99 7.26 10.26
C ARG A 35 -1.94 7.46 8.75
N THR A 36 -3.11 7.54 8.13
CA THR A 36 -3.26 7.60 6.67
C THR A 36 -4.46 8.48 6.32
N HIS A 37 -4.46 9.15 5.16
CA HIS A 37 -5.64 9.87 4.67
C HIS A 37 -6.76 8.91 4.27
N GLY A 38 -6.40 7.66 3.99
CA GLY A 38 -7.34 6.63 3.64
C GLY A 38 -6.69 5.26 3.58
N VAL A 39 -7.51 4.22 3.67
CA VAL A 39 -7.07 2.85 3.43
C VAL A 39 -8.17 2.08 2.74
N TYR A 40 -7.77 1.22 1.82
CA TYR A 40 -8.62 0.17 1.28
C TYR A 40 -8.22 -1.17 1.90
N VAL A 41 -9.15 -1.83 2.58
CA VAL A 41 -8.89 -3.11 3.27
C VAL A 41 -9.85 -4.18 2.77
N ARG A 42 -9.41 -5.44 2.83
CA ARG A 42 -10.30 -6.60 2.75
C ARG A 42 -10.67 -7.03 4.16
N PHE A 43 -11.90 -7.46 4.38
CA PHE A 43 -12.27 -8.18 5.60
C PHE A 43 -12.12 -9.69 5.39
N CYS A 44 -11.56 -10.37 6.38
CA CYS A 44 -11.65 -11.82 6.48
C CYS A 44 -12.92 -12.19 7.27
N GLU A 45 -13.41 -13.41 7.07
CA GLU A 45 -14.54 -13.96 7.84
C GLU A 45 -14.29 -13.77 9.34
N GLY A 46 -15.25 -13.15 10.06
CA GLY A 46 -15.10 -12.81 11.48
C GLY A 46 -14.74 -11.34 11.80
N ARG A 47 -14.76 -10.43 10.80
CA ARG A 47 -14.64 -8.96 10.96
C ARG A 47 -13.28 -8.42 11.46
N ALA A 48 -12.24 -9.24 11.55
CA ALA A 48 -10.89 -8.74 11.76
C ALA A 48 -10.38 -8.07 10.47
N ILE A 49 -9.86 -6.85 10.57
CA ILE A 49 -9.23 -6.14 9.46
C ILE A 49 -8.03 -6.97 8.99
N SER A 50 -8.02 -7.34 7.71
CA SER A 50 -6.87 -8.01 7.10
C SER A 50 -5.77 -7.02 6.71
N ILE A 51 -4.67 -7.51 6.17
CA ILE A 51 -3.57 -6.68 5.68
C ILE A 51 -4.13 -5.60 4.73
N PRO A 52 -3.80 -4.31 4.93
CA PRO A 52 -4.22 -3.25 4.01
C PRO A 52 -3.82 -3.55 2.57
N LEU A 53 -4.74 -3.34 1.63
CA LEU A 53 -4.48 -3.57 0.20
C LEU A 53 -3.89 -2.33 -0.46
N ILE A 54 -4.39 -1.17 -0.06
CA ILE A 54 -3.98 0.13 -0.58
C ILE A 54 -3.96 1.12 0.57
N ILE A 55 -2.87 1.87 0.69
CA ILE A 55 -2.75 2.94 1.67
C ILE A 55 -2.66 4.29 0.94
N PHE A 56 -3.39 5.28 1.42
CA PHE A 56 -3.36 6.66 0.93
C PHE A 56 -2.51 7.53 1.87
N PRO A 57 -1.19 7.62 1.66
CA PRO A 57 -0.27 8.26 2.59
C PRO A 57 -0.68 9.67 2.99
N VAL A 58 -0.42 10.00 4.26
CA VAL A 58 -0.33 11.40 4.68
C VAL A 58 0.93 11.99 4.07
N THR A 59 0.78 12.59 2.88
CA THR A 59 1.84 13.38 2.25
C THR A 59 1.67 14.84 2.67
N THR A 60 2.54 15.33 3.55
CA THR A 60 2.85 16.75 3.59
C THR A 60 3.74 17.04 2.40
N LEU A 61 3.13 17.31 1.24
CA LEU A 61 3.91 17.61 0.04
C LEU A 61 4.71 18.90 0.28
N PRO A 62 6.04 18.90 0.12
CA PRO A 62 6.75 20.15 -0.11
C PRO A 62 6.23 20.76 -1.41
N LYS A 63 6.35 22.07 -1.54
CA LYS A 63 5.91 22.83 -2.74
C LYS A 63 6.62 22.41 -4.06
N THR A 64 7.58 21.49 -4.00
CA THR A 64 8.38 21.03 -5.13
C THR A 64 8.12 19.54 -5.41
N ASP A 65 7.86 19.21 -6.68
CA ASP A 65 7.66 17.85 -7.22
C ASP A 65 8.96 17.04 -7.24
N ASP A 66 9.63 16.97 -6.10
CA ASP A 66 10.84 16.17 -5.95
C ASP A 66 10.46 14.69 -5.76
N ARG A 67 10.89 13.87 -6.72
CA ARG A 67 10.63 12.42 -6.74
C ARG A 67 11.19 11.74 -5.51
N GLU A 68 12.34 12.18 -4.99
CA GLU A 68 12.94 11.60 -3.80
C GLU A 68 12.10 11.90 -2.56
N THR A 69 11.58 13.12 -2.45
CA THR A 69 10.76 13.51 -1.31
C THR A 69 9.43 12.73 -1.25
N LEU A 70 8.81 12.45 -2.40
CA LEU A 70 7.59 11.64 -2.46
C LEU A 70 7.83 10.16 -2.09
N ALA A 71 8.92 9.58 -2.57
CA ALA A 71 9.27 8.19 -2.29
C ALA A 71 9.47 7.93 -0.78
N ARG A 72 9.91 8.94 0.00
CA ARG A 72 10.06 8.86 1.46
C ARG A 72 8.75 8.59 2.19
N TYR A 73 7.60 8.95 1.61
CA TYR A 73 6.28 8.70 2.22
C TYR A 73 5.59 7.46 1.62
N GLU A 74 5.81 7.21 0.33
CA GLU A 74 5.21 6.11 -0.41
C GLU A 74 5.84 4.76 -0.05
N VAL A 75 7.17 4.66 -0.08
CA VAL A 75 7.90 3.39 0.08
C VAL A 75 7.68 2.77 1.47
N PRO A 76 7.80 3.50 2.60
CA PRO A 76 7.61 2.88 3.91
C PRO A 76 6.20 2.31 4.12
N GLN A 77 5.18 2.95 3.56
CA GLN A 77 3.79 2.51 3.70
C GLN A 77 3.49 1.30 2.82
N ALA A 78 3.98 1.30 1.58
CA ALA A 78 3.91 0.12 0.73
C ALA A 78 4.70 -1.05 1.36
N LEU A 79 5.86 -0.78 1.95
CA LEU A 79 6.70 -1.78 2.62
C LEU A 79 6.04 -2.33 3.89
N LEU A 80 5.30 -1.52 4.65
CA LEU A 80 4.51 -2.00 5.78
C LEU A 80 3.52 -3.10 5.35
N GLN A 81 2.82 -2.93 4.23
CA GLN A 81 1.91 -3.97 3.71
C GLN A 81 2.65 -5.27 3.40
N ALA A 82 3.80 -5.17 2.73
CA ALA A 82 4.63 -6.34 2.41
C ALA A 82 5.15 -7.04 3.68
N ILE A 83 5.56 -6.29 4.70
CA ILE A 83 5.99 -6.84 6.00
C ILE A 83 4.82 -7.54 6.71
N LEU A 84 3.63 -6.94 6.72
CA LEU A 84 2.44 -7.54 7.32
C LEU A 84 2.06 -8.85 6.60
N ALA A 85 2.10 -8.84 5.26
CA ALA A 85 1.86 -10.04 4.44
C ALA A 85 2.90 -11.14 4.69
N TYR A 86 4.18 -10.79 4.76
CA TYR A 86 5.25 -11.72 5.11
C TYR A 86 5.10 -12.27 6.52
N SER A 87 4.73 -11.44 7.49
CA SER A 87 4.50 -11.90 8.85
C SER A 87 3.31 -12.86 8.97
N HIS A 88 2.34 -12.77 8.05
CA HIS A 88 1.19 -13.67 8.02
C HIS A 88 1.51 -14.99 7.30
N ASN A 89 2.20 -14.92 6.15
CA ASN A 89 2.61 -16.09 5.39
C ASN A 89 4.05 -15.91 4.86
N GLN A 90 5.02 -16.61 5.44
CA GLN A 90 6.44 -16.55 5.06
C GLN A 90 6.80 -17.47 3.86
N GLN A 91 5.83 -18.15 3.27
CA GLN A 91 6.03 -19.15 2.22
C GLN A 91 5.87 -18.61 0.81
N LEU A 92 5.62 -17.30 0.62
CA LEU A 92 5.53 -16.69 -0.70
C LEU A 92 6.93 -16.25 -1.17
N ASP A 93 7.19 -16.32 -2.46
CA ASP A 93 8.47 -15.88 -3.03
C ASP A 93 8.58 -14.35 -3.06
N GLN A 94 7.46 -13.65 -3.17
CA GLN A 94 7.39 -12.21 -3.28
C GLN A 94 6.17 -11.64 -2.56
N TYR A 95 6.31 -10.39 -2.15
CA TYR A 95 5.31 -9.62 -1.42
C TYR A 95 5.18 -8.25 -2.06
N THR A 96 3.93 -7.83 -2.28
CA THR A 96 3.62 -6.58 -2.97
C THR A 96 2.88 -5.66 -2.01
N GLY A 97 3.16 -4.37 -2.10
CA GLY A 97 2.41 -3.33 -1.40
C GLY A 97 2.08 -2.20 -2.35
N PHE A 98 0.91 -1.58 -2.16
CA PHE A 98 0.41 -0.52 -3.03
C PHE A 98 0.09 0.75 -2.26
N VAL A 99 0.44 1.89 -2.84
CA VAL A 99 0.07 3.21 -2.32
C VAL A 99 -0.55 4.04 -3.42
N ILE A 100 -1.55 4.84 -3.07
CA ILE A 100 -2.15 5.81 -3.98
C ILE A 100 -1.96 7.20 -3.38
N THR A 101 -1.24 8.06 -4.10
CA THR A 101 -1.12 9.47 -3.77
C THR A 101 -2.08 10.28 -4.62
N VAL A 102 -2.83 11.18 -3.98
CA VAL A 102 -3.69 12.15 -4.65
C VAL A 102 -3.25 13.53 -4.20
N ASP A 103 -2.80 14.34 -5.15
CA ASP A 103 -2.47 15.75 -4.94
C ASP A 103 -3.40 16.61 -5.78
N ARG A 104 -4.35 17.28 -5.13
CA ARG A 104 -5.47 17.98 -5.77
C ARG A 104 -6.22 17.03 -6.70
N THR A 105 -5.89 17.08 -7.98
CA THR A 105 -6.53 16.34 -9.07
C THR A 105 -5.57 15.36 -9.75
N VAL A 106 -4.30 15.31 -9.31
CA VAL A 106 -3.28 14.42 -9.83
C VAL A 106 -3.23 13.16 -8.96
N LEU A 107 -3.55 12.02 -9.56
CA LEU A 107 -3.42 10.69 -8.96
C LEU A 107 -2.09 10.03 -9.40
N ARG A 108 -1.42 9.35 -8.47
CA ARG A 108 -0.28 8.47 -8.76
C ARG A 108 -0.42 7.17 -7.98
N ILE A 109 0.03 6.08 -8.59
CA ILE A 109 0.05 4.75 -7.98
C ILE A 109 1.50 4.33 -7.80
N GLY A 110 1.87 4.02 -6.56
CA GLY A 110 3.14 3.40 -6.19
C GLY A 110 2.95 1.91 -5.90
N ARG A 111 3.89 1.09 -6.35
CA ARG A 111 3.93 -0.34 -6.09
C ARG A 111 5.34 -0.73 -5.70
N ILE A 112 5.49 -1.44 -4.59
CA ILE A 112 6.75 -2.13 -4.28
C ILE A 112 6.62 -3.63 -4.57
N VAL A 113 7.75 -4.28 -4.85
CA VAL A 113 7.86 -5.74 -4.82
C VAL A 113 9.09 -6.10 -4.00
N ALA A 114 8.87 -6.78 -2.89
CA ALA A 114 9.92 -7.29 -2.01
C ALA A 114 10.00 -8.81 -2.13
N SER A 115 11.20 -9.36 -2.30
CA SER A 115 11.38 -10.80 -2.26
C SER A 115 11.23 -11.33 -0.82
N ARG A 116 11.02 -12.65 -0.69
CA ARG A 116 11.09 -13.34 0.60
C ARG A 116 12.45 -13.11 1.27
N HIS A 117 13.54 -13.15 0.52
CA HIS A 117 14.89 -12.98 1.06
C HIS A 117 15.07 -11.55 1.61
N TYR A 118 14.46 -10.56 0.97
CA TYR A 118 14.57 -9.16 1.32
C TYR A 118 13.91 -8.94 2.67
N LEU A 119 12.67 -9.39 2.79
CA LEU A 119 11.89 -9.28 4.02
C LEU A 119 12.46 -10.15 5.14
N ARG A 120 13.00 -11.33 4.84
CA ARG A 120 13.70 -12.15 5.84
C ARG A 120 14.91 -11.41 6.40
N SER A 121 15.73 -10.82 5.54
CA SER A 121 16.92 -10.08 5.95
C SER A 121 16.56 -8.81 6.71
N LEU A 122 15.60 -8.04 6.21
CA LEU A 122 15.06 -6.85 6.86
C LEU A 122 14.51 -7.18 8.26
N CYS A 123 13.64 -8.18 8.38
CA CYS A 123 13.02 -8.54 9.65
C CYS A 123 14.01 -9.16 10.65
N SER A 124 15.05 -9.83 10.16
CA SER A 124 16.13 -10.39 10.99
C SER A 124 17.24 -9.37 11.31
N ARG A 125 17.10 -8.11 10.89
CA ARG A 125 18.12 -7.05 11.04
C ARG A 125 19.49 -7.44 10.44
N ARG A 126 19.46 -8.23 9.36
CA ARG A 126 20.67 -8.64 8.62
C ARG A 126 20.92 -7.68 7.45
N PRO A 127 22.17 -7.59 6.97
CA PRO A 127 22.47 -6.82 5.76
C PRO A 127 21.61 -7.29 4.59
N ILE A 128 20.95 -6.34 3.93
CA ILE A 128 20.15 -6.58 2.74
C ILE A 128 21.09 -6.49 1.54
N LYS A 129 21.07 -7.52 0.69
CA LYS A 129 21.94 -7.63 -0.50
C LYS A 129 21.21 -7.45 -1.83
N GLU A 130 19.89 -7.32 -1.79
CA GLU A 130 19.06 -7.19 -2.97
C GLU A 130 18.28 -5.88 -2.92
N ASP A 131 17.97 -5.35 -4.10
CA ASP A 131 17.25 -4.10 -4.22
C ASP A 131 15.75 -4.30 -4.00
N LEU A 132 15.13 -3.32 -3.36
CA LEU A 132 13.68 -3.21 -3.33
C LEU A 132 13.21 -2.65 -4.68
N LEU A 133 12.38 -3.40 -5.39
CA LEU A 133 11.81 -2.90 -6.65
C LEU A 133 10.67 -1.94 -6.33
N TYR A 134 10.81 -0.68 -6.77
CA TYR A 134 9.79 0.34 -6.65
C TYR A 134 9.34 0.84 -8.03
N TYR A 135 8.05 0.69 -8.30
CA TYR A 135 7.39 1.14 -9.51
C TYR A 135 6.45 2.28 -9.18
N ARG A 136 6.43 3.30 -10.03
CA ARG A 136 5.55 4.45 -9.88
C ARG A 136 4.90 4.77 -11.22
N SER A 137 3.59 4.94 -11.21
CA SER A 137 2.85 5.34 -12.41
C SER A 137 3.25 6.75 -12.84
N LYS A 138 2.99 7.07 -14.11
CA LYS A 138 2.91 8.47 -14.52
C LYS A 138 1.79 9.18 -13.73
N PRO A 139 1.89 10.50 -13.53
CA PRO A 139 0.79 11.30 -12.99
C PRO A 139 -0.45 11.13 -13.88
N PHE A 140 -1.61 10.93 -13.25
CA PHE A 140 -2.89 10.81 -13.91
C PHE A 140 -3.80 11.94 -13.45
N GLU A 141 -4.22 12.80 -14.37
CA GLU A 141 -5.11 13.92 -14.06
C GLU A 141 -6.56 13.44 -14.04
N LEU A 142 -7.17 13.46 -12.85
CA LEU A 142 -8.53 12.95 -12.59
C LEU A 142 -9.60 13.73 -13.36
N LEU A 143 -9.36 15.00 -13.64
CA LEU A 143 -10.33 15.87 -14.32
C LEU A 143 -10.22 15.84 -15.85
N GLU A 144 -9.08 15.44 -16.42
CA GLU A 144 -8.89 15.41 -17.88
C GLU A 144 -9.83 14.41 -18.59
N HIS A 145 -10.39 13.45 -17.86
CA HIS A 145 -11.25 12.40 -18.40
C HIS A 145 -12.76 12.67 -18.26
N GLN A 146 -13.17 13.82 -17.70
CA GLN A 146 -14.60 14.18 -17.57
C GLN A 146 -15.19 14.89 -18.80
N VAL A 147 -14.37 15.28 -19.77
CA VAL A 147 -14.82 16.10 -20.92
C VAL A 147 -15.17 15.27 -22.17
N ALA A 148 -14.95 13.95 -22.17
CA ALA A 148 -15.24 13.09 -23.33
C ALA A 148 -16.60 12.36 -23.28
N MET A 149 -17.48 12.69 -22.32
CA MET A 149 -18.82 12.10 -22.21
C MET A 149 -19.94 13.15 -22.09
N TYR A 150 -19.89 14.21 -22.89
CA TYR A 150 -21.05 15.07 -23.18
C TYR A 150 -21.08 15.46 -24.65
#